data_AF-A0A101IW47-F1
#
_entry.id   AF-A0A101IW47-F1
#
_cell.length_a   1.000
_cell.length_b   1.000
_cell.length_c   1.000
_cell.angle_alpha   90.00
_cell.angle_beta   90.00
_cell.angle_gamma   90.00
#
_symmetry.space_group_name_H-M   'P 1'
#
loop_
_entity.id
_entity.type
_entity.pdbx_description
1 polymer ?
#
loop_
_entity_poly.entity_id
_entity_poly.type
_entity_poly.pdbx_seq_one_letter_code
_entity_poly.pdbx_strand_id
1 'polypeptide(L)'
;MAKIERSQKLFLKALKEKFQGQDVESETAEFYKFNGVRQSPRKMEFMKASRAVEMDRGVSMYDPERCHLGGIPMGQRQLMTYEVSGTGVFVEGDDLHFVNNAAMQQMWDDIRRTVIVGMDLAHQTLQKRLGKEVTPETINEYLHILNHAMPGGAVVQEHMVETHPGLVDDCYVKVFTGDQELADDIEPQFLLDIEKLFTAKQAEELKAEVGKSMYQAIHIPTAVSRTCDGGTTSRWSAMQIGMSFIAAYRMCAGEAAVADLSYAAKHAGVIQMGSHLPARRARGPNEPGGIKFGLFADIVSTRPRPTPTTSSTSSPTTVWTTPGTSTRSTGRTRARATRSSRPRRSSTISQPRSPSTLWSSTSSSRP
;
A
#
# COMPACT_ATOMS: atom_id res chain seq x y z
N MET A 1 20.30 44.30 18.69
CA MET A 1 19.10 43.45 18.84
C MET A 1 18.85 42.70 17.55
N ALA A 2 19.57 41.60 17.32
CA ALA A 2 19.47 40.80 16.09
C ALA A 2 19.60 39.33 16.46
N LYS A 3 18.62 38.51 16.03
CA LYS A 3 18.52 37.02 16.07
C LYS A 3 17.22 36.46 16.67
N ILE A 4 16.04 36.96 16.27
CA ILE A 4 14.80 36.15 16.23
C ILE A 4 13.96 36.58 15.02
N GLU A 5 14.51 36.43 13.81
CA GLU A 5 13.77 36.68 12.55
C GLU A 5 13.49 35.38 11.78
N ARG A 6 13.60 34.22 12.44
CA ARG A 6 13.69 32.89 11.78
C ARG A 6 12.64 31.85 12.19
N SER A 7 11.42 32.26 12.50
CA SER A 7 10.28 31.33 12.55
C SER A 7 8.97 32.01 12.15
N GLN A 8 8.86 32.50 10.91
CA GLN A 8 7.52 32.64 10.33
C GLN A 8 6.88 31.24 10.37
N LYS A 9 5.80 31.09 11.14
CA LYS A 9 5.10 29.81 11.25
C LYS A 9 4.65 29.45 9.82
N LEU A 10 5.08 28.29 9.31
CA LEU A 10 4.90 27.91 7.89
C LEU A 10 3.44 27.97 7.43
N PHE A 11 2.50 27.79 8.36
CA PHE A 11 1.06 27.86 8.11
C PHE A 11 0.50 29.28 7.92
N LEU A 12 1.25 30.35 8.23
CA LEU A 12 0.75 31.73 8.12
C LEU A 12 0.38 32.08 6.68
N LYS A 13 1.12 31.56 5.70
CA LYS A 13 0.79 31.71 4.28
C LYS A 13 -0.56 31.06 3.98
N ALA A 14 -0.77 29.83 4.43
CA ALA A 14 -2.03 29.12 4.27
C ALA A 14 -3.21 29.84 4.94
N LEU A 15 -3.03 30.39 6.14
CA LEU A 15 -4.08 31.14 6.84
C LEU A 15 -4.47 32.43 6.10
N LYS A 16 -3.49 33.18 5.60
CA LYS A 16 -3.74 34.41 4.83
C LYS A 16 -4.50 34.14 3.53
N GLU A 17 -4.21 33.01 2.88
CA GLU A 17 -4.93 32.60 1.67
C GLU A 17 -6.34 32.07 1.97
N LYS A 18 -6.51 31.33 3.07
CA LYS A 18 -7.83 30.85 3.49
C LYS A 18 -8.75 31.99 3.89
N PHE A 19 -8.23 33.01 4.57
CA PHE A 19 -9.00 34.12 5.13
C PHE A 19 -8.53 35.45 4.53
N GLN A 20 -8.54 35.54 3.20
CA GLN A 20 -8.12 36.76 2.49
C GLN A 20 -8.83 38.01 3.03
N GLY A 21 -8.04 39.03 3.36
CA GLY A 21 -8.54 40.30 3.91
C GLY A 21 -8.94 40.27 5.38
N GLN A 22 -8.76 39.14 6.09
CA GLN A 22 -9.01 39.05 7.54
C GLN A 22 -7.69 39.07 8.31
N ASP A 23 -7.77 39.57 9.55
CA ASP A 23 -6.66 39.45 10.49
C ASP A 23 -6.58 38.00 10.99
N VAL A 24 -5.45 37.34 10.72
CA VAL A 24 -5.19 35.95 11.10
C VAL A 24 -5.02 35.76 12.61
N GLU A 25 -4.81 36.86 13.35
CA GLU A 25 -4.76 36.87 14.82
C GLU A 25 -6.12 37.21 15.45
N SER A 26 -7.14 37.52 14.65
CA SER A 26 -8.48 37.84 15.14
C SER A 26 -9.10 36.68 15.91
N GLU A 27 -9.67 36.99 17.08
CA GLU A 27 -10.47 36.06 17.87
C GLU A 27 -11.96 36.06 17.47
N THR A 28 -12.33 36.92 16.51
CA THR A 28 -13.71 37.07 16.03
C THR A 28 -13.82 36.73 14.55
N ALA A 29 -14.94 36.15 14.15
CA ALA A 29 -15.24 35.81 12.76
C ALA A 29 -16.72 36.04 12.46
N GLU A 30 -17.02 36.32 11.20
CA GLU A 30 -18.39 36.47 10.72
C GLU A 30 -18.93 35.16 10.16
N PHE A 31 -20.22 34.91 10.38
CA PHE A 31 -20.93 33.72 9.96
C PHE A 31 -22.24 34.11 9.25
N TYR A 32 -22.88 33.15 8.58
CA TYR A 32 -24.20 33.26 7.95
C TYR A 32 -24.30 34.27 6.78
N LYS A 33 -23.17 34.83 6.33
CA LYS A 33 -23.10 35.82 5.23
C LYS A 33 -22.57 35.28 3.90
N PHE A 34 -22.30 33.97 3.82
CA PHE A 34 -21.58 33.35 2.70
C PHE A 34 -22.51 32.65 1.70
N ASN A 35 -23.83 32.92 1.71
CA ASN A 35 -24.77 32.33 0.76
C ASN A 35 -24.75 30.78 0.70
N GLY A 36 -24.53 30.13 1.85
CA GLY A 36 -24.57 28.67 1.97
C GLY A 36 -23.58 27.97 1.05
N VAL A 37 -24.02 26.90 0.38
CA VAL A 37 -23.17 26.11 -0.54
C VAL A 37 -22.77 26.88 -1.81
N ARG A 38 -23.46 27.98 -2.14
CA ARG A 38 -23.25 28.73 -3.38
C ARG A 38 -21.97 29.56 -3.37
N GLN A 39 -21.30 29.72 -2.23
CA GLN A 39 -19.94 30.28 -2.18
C GLN A 39 -18.88 29.38 -2.82
N SER A 40 -19.14 28.07 -2.95
CA SER A 40 -18.16 27.10 -3.44
C SER A 40 -18.40 26.79 -4.92
N PRO A 41 -17.42 27.09 -5.80
CA PRO A 41 -17.45 26.62 -7.18
C PRO A 41 -17.64 25.11 -7.29
N ARG A 42 -16.98 24.31 -6.42
CA ARG A 42 -17.10 22.85 -6.45
C ARG A 42 -18.50 22.36 -6.10
N LYS A 43 -19.15 22.95 -5.09
CA LYS A 43 -20.55 22.60 -4.75
C LYS A 43 -21.51 22.98 -5.88
N MET A 44 -21.28 24.10 -6.56
CA MET A 44 -22.08 24.50 -7.72
C MET A 44 -21.95 23.49 -8.87
N GLU A 45 -20.75 23.00 -9.14
CA GLU A 45 -20.50 21.93 -10.09
C GLU A 45 -21.25 20.64 -9.72
N PHE A 46 -21.17 20.21 -8.46
CA PHE A 46 -21.86 19.01 -7.99
C PHE A 46 -23.38 19.10 -8.15
N MET A 47 -23.96 20.26 -7.85
CA MET A 47 -25.40 20.48 -8.07
C MET A 47 -25.78 20.44 -9.56
N LYS A 48 -24.91 20.96 -10.45
CA LYS A 48 -25.12 20.88 -11.90
C LYS A 48 -25.04 19.42 -12.40
N ALA A 49 -24.03 18.68 -11.97
CA ALA A 49 -23.87 17.26 -12.33
C ALA A 49 -25.02 16.41 -11.81
N SER A 50 -25.47 16.67 -10.58
CA SER A 50 -26.61 15.99 -9.95
C SER A 50 -27.86 16.05 -10.82
N ARG A 51 -28.22 17.22 -11.36
CA ARG A 51 -29.40 17.37 -12.23
C ARG A 51 -29.34 16.51 -13.48
N ALA A 52 -28.17 16.43 -14.13
CA ALA A 52 -28.00 15.59 -15.31
C ALA A 52 -28.21 14.11 -14.95
N VAL A 53 -27.65 13.66 -13.83
CA VAL A 53 -27.79 12.27 -13.37
C VAL A 53 -29.22 11.95 -12.94
N GLU A 54 -29.91 12.87 -12.26
CA GLU A 54 -31.32 12.70 -11.88
C GLU A 54 -32.23 12.54 -13.09
N MET A 55 -32.02 13.36 -14.13
CA MET A 55 -32.78 13.28 -15.37
C MET A 55 -32.53 11.97 -16.12
N ASP A 56 -31.28 11.51 -16.16
CA ASP A 56 -30.90 10.27 -16.85
C ASP A 56 -31.44 9.02 -16.14
N ARG A 57 -31.28 8.95 -14.80
CA ARG A 57 -31.64 7.75 -14.04
C ARG A 57 -33.07 7.74 -13.49
N GLY A 58 -33.77 8.88 -13.52
CA GLY A 58 -35.15 9.02 -13.01
C GLY A 58 -35.30 8.95 -11.48
N VAL A 59 -34.22 9.15 -10.71
CA VAL A 59 -34.23 9.05 -9.24
C VAL A 59 -33.42 10.20 -8.63
N SER A 60 -33.98 10.87 -7.61
CA SER A 60 -33.35 11.98 -6.88
C SER A 60 -31.92 11.66 -6.41
N MET A 61 -31.03 12.65 -6.40
CA MET A 61 -29.60 12.51 -6.09
C MET A 61 -29.12 13.58 -5.08
N TYR A 62 -27.97 14.21 -5.34
CA TYR A 62 -27.29 15.12 -4.44
C TYR A 62 -28.09 16.43 -4.33
N ASP A 63 -28.71 16.64 -3.17
CA ASP A 63 -29.51 17.82 -2.84
C ASP A 63 -29.05 18.41 -1.50
N PRO A 64 -28.00 19.25 -1.50
CA PRO A 64 -27.43 19.79 -0.27
C PRO A 64 -28.29 20.88 0.38
N GLU A 65 -29.25 21.45 -0.34
CA GLU A 65 -30.14 22.51 0.18
C GLU A 65 -31.32 21.91 0.95
N ARG A 66 -31.91 20.82 0.46
CA ARG A 66 -33.07 20.18 1.12
C ARG A 66 -32.68 19.09 2.13
N CYS A 67 -31.70 18.26 1.81
CA CYS A 67 -31.44 17.03 2.58
C CYS A 67 -30.48 17.25 3.75
N HIS A 68 -29.62 18.27 3.71
CA HIS A 68 -28.70 18.52 4.80
C HIS A 68 -29.46 19.05 6.03
N LEU A 69 -29.40 18.30 7.14
CA LEU A 69 -30.07 18.63 8.42
C LEU A 69 -31.52 19.10 8.27
N GLY A 70 -32.29 18.48 7.37
CA GLY A 70 -33.70 18.82 7.15
C GLY A 70 -33.94 20.21 6.55
N GLY A 71 -33.01 20.72 5.75
CA GLY A 71 -33.13 22.00 5.04
C GLY A 71 -32.19 23.10 5.51
N ILE A 72 -31.20 22.76 6.35
CA ILE A 72 -30.16 23.69 6.80
C ILE A 72 -28.90 23.42 5.98
N PRO A 73 -28.65 24.15 4.87
CA PRO A 73 -27.52 23.85 3.99
C PRO A 73 -26.16 24.10 4.67
N MET A 74 -25.14 23.38 4.19
CA MET A 74 -23.73 23.68 4.50
C MET A 74 -23.35 25.11 4.04
N GLY A 75 -22.21 25.61 4.54
CA GLY A 75 -21.70 26.93 4.15
C GLY A 75 -22.23 28.09 4.99
N GLN A 76 -22.74 27.81 6.19
CA GLN A 76 -23.04 28.85 7.19
C GLN A 76 -21.76 29.54 7.70
N ARG A 77 -20.61 28.89 7.56
CA ARG A 77 -19.27 29.48 7.69
C ARG A 77 -18.58 29.47 6.33
N GLN A 78 -17.47 30.17 6.22
CA GLN A 78 -16.62 30.09 5.04
C GLN A 78 -16.20 28.64 4.77
N LEU A 79 -16.45 28.17 3.54
CA LEU A 79 -15.92 26.91 3.02
C LEU A 79 -14.49 27.18 2.55
N MET A 80 -13.52 26.58 3.25
CA MET A 80 -12.11 26.92 3.12
C MET A 80 -11.42 26.07 2.05
N THR A 81 -10.41 26.64 1.42
CA THR A 81 -9.40 25.89 0.66
C THR A 81 -8.34 25.32 1.61
N TYR A 82 -7.58 24.34 1.14
CA TYR A 82 -6.49 23.70 1.86
C TYR A 82 -5.24 23.73 0.99
N GLU A 83 -4.15 24.24 1.55
CA GLU A 83 -2.83 24.04 0.96
C GLU A 83 -2.45 22.57 1.15
N VAL A 84 -2.09 21.87 0.09
CA VAL A 84 -1.34 20.62 0.22
C VAL A 84 0.03 21.02 0.76
N SER A 85 0.30 20.66 2.02
CA SER A 85 1.44 21.18 2.80
C SER A 85 2.76 21.20 2.02
N GLY A 86 3.39 22.38 1.93
CA GLY A 86 4.70 22.56 1.31
C GLY A 86 4.69 22.69 -0.22
N THR A 87 3.52 22.62 -0.87
CA THR A 87 3.40 22.69 -2.33
C THR A 87 3.00 24.07 -2.85
N GLY A 88 2.37 24.91 -2.02
CA GLY A 88 1.71 26.12 -2.47
C GLY A 88 0.43 25.91 -3.28
N VAL A 89 -0.04 24.65 -3.44
CA VAL A 89 -1.26 24.32 -4.18
C VAL A 89 -2.45 24.31 -3.23
N PHE A 90 -3.44 25.17 -3.51
CA PHE A 90 -4.67 25.28 -2.73
C PHE A 90 -5.84 24.64 -3.49
N VAL A 91 -6.59 23.80 -2.79
CA VAL A 91 -7.78 23.11 -3.33
C VAL A 91 -8.94 23.15 -2.34
N GLU A 92 -10.18 23.03 -2.81
CA GLU A 92 -11.29 22.79 -1.89
C GLU A 92 -11.19 21.39 -1.26
N GLY A 93 -11.71 21.21 -0.04
CA GLY A 93 -11.61 19.92 0.67
C GLY A 93 -12.27 18.75 -0.07
N ASP A 94 -13.26 19.03 -0.93
CA ASP A 94 -13.91 18.05 -1.79
C ASP A 94 -12.94 17.37 -2.77
N ASP A 95 -11.89 18.07 -3.21
CA ASP A 95 -10.88 17.56 -4.15
C ASP A 95 -9.85 16.64 -3.46
N LEU A 96 -9.86 16.65 -2.12
CA LEU A 96 -9.06 15.78 -1.27
C LEU A 96 -9.87 14.56 -0.77
N HIS A 97 -11.14 14.43 -1.16
CA HIS A 97 -11.87 13.20 -0.95
C HIS A 97 -11.36 12.12 -1.93
N PHE A 98 -10.97 10.94 -1.45
CA PHE A 98 -10.31 9.92 -2.29
C PHE A 98 -11.11 9.50 -3.53
N VAL A 99 -12.45 9.54 -3.47
CA VAL A 99 -13.32 9.25 -4.63
C VAL A 99 -13.12 10.26 -5.77
N ASN A 100 -12.82 11.52 -5.45
CA ASN A 100 -12.61 12.61 -6.40
C ASN A 100 -11.14 12.77 -6.79
N ASN A 101 -10.25 11.95 -6.24
CA ASN A 101 -8.80 12.11 -6.39
C ASN A 101 -8.17 10.82 -6.94
N ALA A 102 -7.88 10.83 -8.24
CA ALA A 102 -7.27 9.69 -8.92
C ALA A 102 -5.87 9.33 -8.36
N ALA A 103 -5.10 10.30 -7.88
CA ALA A 103 -3.79 10.04 -7.29
C ALA A 103 -3.90 9.28 -5.96
N MET A 104 -4.89 9.60 -5.11
CA MET A 104 -5.15 8.86 -3.87
C MET A 104 -5.60 7.42 -4.15
N GLN A 105 -6.42 7.21 -5.18
CA GLN A 105 -6.83 5.87 -5.60
C GLN A 105 -5.64 5.07 -6.15
N GLN A 106 -4.86 5.67 -7.05
CA GLN A 106 -3.72 5.00 -7.67
C GLN A 106 -2.63 4.69 -6.65
N MET A 107 -2.38 5.55 -5.66
CA MET A 107 -1.45 5.26 -4.56
C MET A 107 -1.84 3.96 -3.84
N TRP A 108 -3.14 3.78 -3.57
CA TRP A 108 -3.62 2.54 -2.97
C TRP A 108 -3.49 1.35 -3.94
N ASP A 109 -3.88 1.52 -5.20
CA ASP A 109 -3.80 0.47 -6.20
C ASP A 109 -2.36 -0.02 -6.40
N ASP A 110 -1.37 0.89 -6.46
CA ASP A 110 0.05 0.59 -6.57
C ASP A 110 0.58 -0.22 -5.37
N ILE A 111 0.12 0.09 -4.15
CA ILE A 111 0.47 -0.72 -2.96
C ILE A 111 -0.20 -2.09 -3.05
N ARG A 112 -1.50 -2.13 -3.31
CA ARG A 112 -2.30 -3.37 -3.33
C ARG A 112 -1.81 -4.36 -4.38
N ARG A 113 -1.46 -3.86 -5.57
CA ARG A 113 -1.02 -4.66 -6.74
C ARG A 113 0.44 -5.10 -6.67
N THR A 114 1.16 -4.74 -5.60
CA THR A 114 2.59 -5.06 -5.44
C THR A 114 2.82 -6.26 -4.53
N VAL A 115 3.76 -7.13 -4.92
CA VAL A 115 4.31 -8.19 -4.06
C VAL A 115 5.80 -8.36 -4.35
N ILE A 116 6.57 -8.75 -3.34
CA ILE A 116 7.99 -9.07 -3.52
C ILE A 116 8.17 -10.59 -3.41
N VAL A 117 8.94 -11.20 -4.31
CA VAL A 117 9.18 -12.65 -4.32
C VAL A 117 10.67 -12.95 -4.49
N GLY A 118 11.26 -13.64 -3.51
CA GLY A 118 12.65 -14.10 -3.56
C GLY A 118 12.87 -15.18 -4.63
N MET A 119 14.02 -15.13 -5.31
CA MET A 119 14.38 -16.06 -6.39
C MET A 119 15.27 -17.21 -5.94
N ASP A 120 15.95 -17.09 -4.80
CA ASP A 120 16.95 -18.05 -4.33
C ASP A 120 16.40 -19.48 -4.22
N LEU A 121 15.19 -19.66 -3.69
CA LEU A 121 14.57 -20.99 -3.56
C LEU A 121 14.20 -21.58 -4.93
N ALA A 122 13.78 -20.75 -5.87
CA ALA A 122 13.49 -21.18 -7.23
C ALA A 122 14.77 -21.61 -7.95
N HIS A 123 15.84 -20.80 -7.85
CA HIS A 123 17.15 -21.13 -8.41
C HIS A 123 17.72 -22.41 -7.79
N GLN A 124 17.60 -22.61 -6.47
CA GLN A 124 18.00 -23.85 -5.82
C GLN A 124 17.19 -25.06 -6.31
N THR A 125 15.91 -24.89 -6.61
CA THR A 125 15.06 -25.96 -7.17
C THR A 125 15.58 -26.37 -8.54
N LEU A 126 15.88 -25.39 -9.41
CA LEU A 126 16.45 -25.63 -10.74
C LEU A 126 17.79 -26.38 -10.65
N GLN A 127 18.70 -25.90 -9.79
CA GLN A 127 20.04 -26.47 -9.65
C GLN A 127 20.01 -27.87 -9.02
N LYS A 128 19.29 -28.06 -7.92
CA LYS A 128 19.33 -29.30 -7.13
C LYS A 128 18.40 -30.39 -7.66
N ARG A 129 17.21 -30.05 -8.15
CA ARG A 129 16.23 -31.05 -8.60
C ARG A 129 16.31 -31.32 -10.10
N LEU A 130 16.70 -30.34 -10.90
CA LEU A 130 16.69 -30.44 -12.36
C LEU A 130 18.09 -30.40 -12.98
N GLY A 131 19.14 -30.15 -12.19
CA GLY A 131 20.51 -30.04 -12.67
C GLY A 131 20.71 -28.91 -13.68
N LYS A 132 19.86 -27.87 -13.63
CA LYS A 132 19.93 -26.72 -14.53
C LYS A 132 20.82 -25.64 -13.94
N GLU A 133 21.69 -25.10 -14.78
CA GLU A 133 22.51 -23.95 -14.42
C GLU A 133 21.66 -22.66 -14.40
N VAL A 134 22.01 -21.76 -13.49
CA VAL A 134 21.40 -20.44 -13.38
C VAL A 134 22.53 -19.42 -13.49
N THR A 135 22.48 -18.62 -14.54
CA THR A 135 23.47 -17.58 -14.86
C THR A 135 22.76 -16.24 -15.09
N PRO A 136 23.47 -15.10 -15.13
CA PRO A 136 22.86 -13.82 -15.50
C PRO A 136 22.10 -13.89 -16.84
N GLU A 137 22.64 -14.62 -17.83
CA GLU A 137 21.98 -14.79 -19.14
C GLU A 137 20.63 -15.53 -19.01
N THR A 138 20.57 -16.61 -18.23
CA THR A 138 19.31 -17.34 -18.04
C THR A 138 18.31 -16.53 -17.20
N ILE A 139 18.79 -15.67 -16.30
CA ILE A 139 17.96 -14.75 -15.52
C ILE A 139 17.39 -13.66 -16.44
N ASN A 140 18.18 -13.07 -17.33
CA ASN A 140 17.70 -12.07 -18.30
C ASN A 140 16.63 -12.65 -19.23
N GLU A 141 16.86 -13.86 -19.77
CA GLU A 141 15.86 -14.57 -20.57
C GLU A 141 14.56 -14.84 -19.78
N TYR A 142 14.69 -15.28 -18.52
CA TYR A 142 13.55 -15.45 -17.63
C TYR A 142 12.78 -14.15 -17.40
N LEU A 143 13.47 -13.02 -17.18
CA LEU A 143 12.84 -11.72 -16.93
C LEU A 143 12.16 -11.17 -18.18
N HIS A 144 12.71 -11.44 -19.37
CA HIS A 144 12.06 -11.13 -20.64
C HIS A 144 10.73 -11.89 -20.77
N ILE A 145 10.76 -13.21 -20.60
CA ILE A 145 9.56 -14.07 -20.65
C ILE A 145 8.56 -13.68 -19.57
N LEU A 146 9.03 -13.37 -18.36
CA LEU A 146 8.17 -12.99 -17.24
C LEU A 146 7.46 -11.66 -17.49
N ASN A 147 8.11 -10.68 -18.12
CA ASN A 147 7.45 -9.42 -18.45
C ASN A 147 6.43 -9.55 -19.59
N HIS A 148 6.53 -10.58 -20.44
CA HIS A 148 5.45 -10.97 -21.37
C HIS A 148 4.32 -11.71 -20.65
N ALA A 149 4.65 -12.65 -19.75
CA ALA A 149 3.66 -13.48 -19.07
C ALA A 149 2.90 -12.75 -17.95
N MET A 150 3.55 -11.86 -17.20
CA MET A 150 2.99 -11.21 -16.00
C MET A 150 1.71 -10.41 -16.31
N PRO A 151 1.62 -9.64 -17.41
CA PRO A 151 0.40 -8.95 -17.78
C PRO A 151 -0.74 -9.87 -18.27
N GLY A 152 -0.43 -11.13 -18.62
CA GLY A 152 -1.38 -12.13 -19.09
C GLY A 152 -1.09 -12.73 -20.47
N GLY A 153 0.16 -12.67 -20.95
CA GLY A 153 0.60 -13.33 -22.18
C GLY A 153 0.86 -14.84 -21.98
N ALA A 154 0.55 -15.65 -22.99
CA ALA A 154 0.78 -17.10 -22.96
C ALA A 154 2.21 -17.46 -23.41
N VAL A 155 2.78 -18.51 -22.81
CA VAL A 155 4.17 -18.94 -23.08
C VAL A 155 4.35 -20.43 -23.35
N VAL A 156 3.28 -21.23 -23.28
CA VAL A 156 3.37 -22.71 -23.45
C VAL A 156 2.24 -23.27 -24.30
N GLN A 157 0.98 -23.00 -23.92
CA GLN A 157 -0.17 -23.62 -24.54
C GLN A 157 -0.55 -22.93 -25.86
N GLU A 158 -0.97 -23.72 -26.85
CA GLU A 158 -1.60 -23.24 -28.08
C GLU A 158 -3.04 -22.77 -27.82
N HIS A 159 -3.56 -21.88 -28.68
CA HIS A 159 -4.94 -21.40 -28.69
C HIS A 159 -5.36 -20.73 -27.35
N MET A 160 -4.47 -19.94 -26.77
CA MET A 160 -4.75 -19.13 -25.58
C MET A 160 -5.42 -17.80 -25.96
N VAL A 161 -6.24 -17.30 -25.04
CA VAL A 161 -6.70 -15.91 -25.06
C VAL A 161 -5.87 -15.11 -24.07
N GLU A 162 -5.56 -13.87 -24.43
CA GLU A 162 -4.61 -13.03 -23.69
C GLU A 162 -5.26 -11.68 -23.33
N THR A 163 -4.68 -10.99 -22.36
CA THR A 163 -5.09 -9.62 -22.01
C THR A 163 -4.63 -8.63 -23.09
N HIS A 164 -5.42 -7.59 -23.35
CA HIS A 164 -5.02 -6.54 -24.28
C HIS A 164 -3.91 -5.68 -23.65
N PRO A 165 -2.70 -5.57 -24.25
CA PRO A 165 -1.57 -4.88 -23.62
C PRO A 165 -1.86 -3.44 -23.19
N GLY A 166 -2.65 -2.68 -23.97
CA GLY A 166 -3.08 -1.32 -23.61
C GLY A 166 -4.07 -1.20 -22.43
N LEU A 167 -4.45 -2.31 -21.78
CA LEU A 167 -5.24 -2.33 -20.54
C LEU A 167 -4.43 -2.79 -19.32
N VAL A 168 -3.17 -3.20 -19.54
CA VAL A 168 -2.29 -3.81 -18.53
C VAL A 168 -0.84 -3.30 -18.67
N ASP A 169 -0.67 -2.11 -19.24
CA ASP A 169 0.62 -1.46 -19.50
C ASP A 169 1.34 -1.01 -18.21
N ASP A 170 0.61 -0.93 -17.11
CA ASP A 170 1.14 -0.66 -15.77
C ASP A 170 1.74 -1.91 -15.09
N CYS A 171 1.59 -3.10 -15.69
CA CYS A 171 2.04 -4.37 -15.15
C CYS A 171 3.46 -4.71 -15.61
N TYR A 172 4.37 -4.96 -14.67
CA TYR A 172 5.75 -5.36 -14.97
C TYR A 172 6.41 -6.03 -13.76
N VAL A 173 7.57 -6.64 -14.02
CA VAL A 173 8.47 -7.18 -13.00
C VAL A 173 9.86 -6.59 -13.16
N LYS A 174 10.43 -6.16 -12.03
CA LYS A 174 11.85 -5.83 -11.91
C LYS A 174 12.49 -6.61 -10.78
N VAL A 175 13.82 -6.67 -10.77
CA VAL A 175 14.61 -7.34 -9.74
C VAL A 175 15.55 -6.39 -9.03
N PHE A 176 15.90 -6.72 -7.79
CA PHE A 176 17.01 -6.11 -7.07
C PHE A 176 17.81 -7.20 -6.34
N THR A 177 19.08 -6.94 -6.11
CA THR A 177 19.99 -7.80 -5.37
C THR A 177 21.05 -6.96 -4.67
N GLY A 178 21.62 -7.47 -3.58
CA GLY A 178 22.79 -6.86 -2.93
C GLY A 178 24.12 -7.32 -3.54
N ASP A 179 24.10 -8.33 -4.43
CA ASP A 179 25.26 -8.78 -5.18
C ASP A 179 25.50 -7.88 -6.41
N GLN A 180 26.52 -7.02 -6.34
CA GLN A 180 26.77 -6.04 -7.40
C GLN A 180 27.25 -6.69 -8.69
N GLU A 181 28.04 -7.77 -8.60
CA GLU A 181 28.55 -8.46 -9.79
C GLU A 181 27.38 -9.04 -10.59
N LEU A 182 26.42 -9.67 -9.88
CA LEU A 182 25.19 -10.14 -10.51
C LEU A 182 24.34 -8.99 -11.04
N ALA A 183 24.20 -7.90 -10.29
CA ALA A 183 23.41 -6.75 -10.71
C ALA A 183 23.93 -6.10 -12.01
N ASP A 184 25.26 -6.02 -12.17
CA ASP A 184 25.91 -5.42 -13.34
C ASP A 184 25.65 -6.21 -14.63
N ASP A 185 25.39 -7.53 -14.51
CA ASP A 185 25.09 -8.43 -15.64
C ASP A 185 23.58 -8.57 -15.92
N ILE A 186 22.70 -7.99 -15.09
CA ILE A 186 21.26 -7.92 -15.37
C ILE A 186 20.96 -6.74 -16.30
N GLU A 187 20.11 -6.97 -17.30
CA GLU A 187 19.70 -5.93 -18.22
C GLU A 187 19.05 -4.74 -17.47
N PRO A 188 19.47 -3.49 -17.75
CA PRO A 188 18.99 -2.32 -17.01
C PRO A 188 17.47 -2.11 -17.02
N GLN A 189 16.76 -2.64 -18.03
CA GLN A 189 15.30 -2.57 -18.11
C GLN A 189 14.62 -3.34 -16.97
N PHE A 190 15.25 -4.42 -16.49
CA PHE A 190 14.72 -5.26 -15.41
C PHE A 190 15.30 -4.93 -14.04
N LEU A 191 16.39 -4.16 -13.96
CA LEU A 191 17.06 -3.89 -12.69
C LEU A 191 16.47 -2.67 -11.95
N LEU A 192 16.21 -2.86 -10.65
CA LEU A 192 16.09 -1.79 -9.65
C LEU A 192 17.46 -1.63 -8.99
N ASP A 193 18.26 -0.74 -9.57
CA ASP A 193 19.63 -0.51 -9.16
C ASP A 193 19.69 0.25 -7.82
N ILE A 194 20.13 -0.43 -6.76
CA ILE A 194 20.20 0.11 -5.40
C ILE A 194 21.18 1.30 -5.33
N GLU A 195 22.29 1.26 -6.06
CA GLU A 195 23.31 2.32 -6.03
C GLU A 195 22.83 3.59 -6.76
N LYS A 196 21.99 3.43 -7.79
CA LYS A 196 21.36 4.57 -8.48
C LYS A 196 20.19 5.17 -7.71
N LEU A 197 19.41 4.34 -7.01
CA LEU A 197 18.18 4.78 -6.36
C LEU A 197 18.40 5.38 -4.97
N PHE A 198 19.50 5.04 -4.30
CA PHE A 198 19.76 5.44 -2.91
C PHE A 198 21.10 6.16 -2.75
N THR A 199 21.24 6.93 -1.67
CA THR A 199 22.54 7.51 -1.31
C THR A 199 23.54 6.40 -0.97
N ALA A 200 24.84 6.64 -1.15
CA ALA A 200 25.88 5.61 -0.93
C ALA A 200 25.75 4.89 0.43
N LYS A 201 25.49 5.64 1.51
CA LYS A 201 25.28 5.07 2.85
C LYS A 201 24.03 4.17 2.92
N GLN A 202 22.92 4.61 2.34
CA GLN A 202 21.69 3.81 2.31
C GLN A 202 21.86 2.57 1.42
N ALA A 203 22.54 2.71 0.29
CA ALA A 203 22.83 1.61 -0.60
C ALA A 203 23.69 0.54 0.08
N GLU A 204 24.73 0.95 0.83
CA GLU A 204 25.55 0.03 1.63
C GLU A 204 24.71 -0.71 2.68
N GLU A 205 23.87 0.00 3.45
CA GLU A 205 22.97 -0.59 4.45
C GLU A 205 22.00 -1.59 3.79
N LEU A 206 21.38 -1.22 2.65
CA LEU A 206 20.43 -2.08 1.95
C LEU A 206 21.09 -3.31 1.32
N LYS A 207 22.27 -3.16 0.71
CA LYS A 207 23.02 -4.27 0.13
C LYS A 207 23.47 -5.25 1.21
N ALA A 208 23.83 -4.77 2.41
CA ALA A 208 24.17 -5.63 3.54
C ALA A 208 22.96 -6.46 4.03
N GLU A 209 21.76 -5.88 4.06
CA GLU A 209 20.53 -6.58 4.47
C GLU A 209 20.01 -7.56 3.41
N VAL A 210 20.06 -7.17 2.13
CA VAL A 210 19.66 -8.05 1.01
C VAL A 210 20.68 -9.18 0.82
N GLY A 211 21.96 -8.92 1.10
CA GLY A 211 23.05 -9.86 0.88
C GLY A 211 23.13 -10.30 -0.58
N LYS A 212 23.50 -11.55 -0.82
CA LYS A 212 23.58 -12.13 -2.17
C LYS A 212 22.25 -12.62 -2.72
N SER A 213 21.15 -12.40 -2.01
CA SER A 213 19.83 -12.83 -2.45
C SER A 213 19.32 -11.95 -3.58
N MET A 214 18.48 -12.52 -4.44
CA MET A 214 17.78 -11.78 -5.49
C MET A 214 16.27 -11.80 -5.25
N TYR A 215 15.64 -10.65 -5.43
CA TYR A 215 14.21 -10.45 -5.22
C TYR A 215 13.56 -9.83 -6.43
N GLN A 216 12.32 -10.25 -6.71
CA GLN A 216 11.47 -9.68 -7.75
C GLN A 216 10.48 -8.72 -7.10
N ALA A 217 10.39 -7.49 -7.58
CA ALA A 217 9.28 -6.58 -7.34
C ALA A 217 8.26 -6.75 -8.47
N ILE A 218 7.12 -7.34 -8.15
CA ILE A 218 6.04 -7.61 -9.11
C ILE A 218 4.91 -6.63 -8.88
N HIS A 219 4.46 -6.00 -9.96
CA HIS A 219 3.26 -5.17 -9.97
C HIS A 219 2.26 -5.76 -10.97
N ILE A 220 1.16 -6.32 -10.46
CA ILE A 220 0.09 -6.86 -11.33
C ILE A 220 -0.75 -5.71 -11.92
N PRO A 221 -1.60 -5.93 -12.92
CA PRO A 221 -2.36 -4.84 -13.54
C PRO A 221 -3.32 -4.17 -12.56
N THR A 222 -3.40 -2.84 -12.56
CA THR A 222 -4.35 -2.07 -11.74
C THR A 222 -5.79 -2.47 -12.07
N ALA A 223 -6.11 -2.75 -13.33
CA ALA A 223 -7.44 -3.23 -13.73
C ALA A 223 -7.84 -4.51 -12.98
N VAL A 224 -6.90 -5.45 -12.79
CA VAL A 224 -7.11 -6.68 -12.01
C VAL A 224 -7.27 -6.35 -10.53
N SER A 225 -6.41 -5.50 -9.97
CA SER A 225 -6.47 -5.06 -8.57
C SER A 225 -7.80 -4.39 -8.22
N ARG A 226 -8.35 -3.59 -9.13
CA ARG A 226 -9.65 -2.92 -8.96
C ARG A 226 -10.85 -3.84 -9.15
N THR A 227 -10.73 -4.87 -10.01
CA THR A 227 -11.79 -5.86 -10.25
C THR A 227 -11.87 -6.90 -9.12
N CYS A 228 -10.72 -7.24 -8.55
CA CYS A 228 -10.58 -8.27 -7.52
C CYS A 228 -10.25 -7.66 -6.15
N ASP A 229 -9.24 -8.20 -5.46
CA ASP A 229 -8.80 -7.81 -4.12
C ASP A 229 -7.28 -7.94 -3.97
N GLY A 230 -6.74 -7.53 -2.81
CA GLY A 230 -5.30 -7.67 -2.52
C GLY A 230 -4.83 -9.13 -2.43
N GLY A 231 -5.72 -10.06 -2.08
CA GLY A 231 -5.42 -11.50 -2.08
C GLY A 231 -5.04 -12.04 -3.46
N THR A 232 -5.48 -11.37 -4.52
CA THR A 232 -5.19 -11.75 -5.91
C THR A 232 -3.71 -11.57 -6.27
N THR A 233 -3.05 -10.54 -5.72
CA THR A 233 -1.69 -10.12 -6.12
C THR A 233 -0.64 -11.22 -6.05
N SER A 234 -0.49 -11.90 -4.91
CA SER A 234 0.51 -12.96 -4.76
C SER A 234 0.16 -14.22 -5.56
N ARG A 235 -1.14 -14.47 -5.78
CA ARG A 235 -1.60 -15.62 -6.56
C ARG A 235 -1.30 -15.41 -8.03
N TRP A 236 -1.71 -14.26 -8.59
CA TRP A 236 -1.43 -13.86 -9.96
C TRP A 236 0.07 -13.90 -10.24
N SER A 237 0.87 -13.24 -9.39
CA SER A 237 2.33 -13.25 -9.49
C SER A 237 2.90 -14.67 -9.56
N ALA A 238 2.53 -15.56 -8.64
CA ALA A 238 3.03 -16.92 -8.62
C ALA A 238 2.64 -17.75 -9.85
N MET A 239 1.45 -17.53 -10.44
CA MET A 239 1.06 -18.26 -11.65
C MET A 239 1.99 -17.91 -12.81
N GLN A 240 2.23 -16.62 -13.01
CA GLN A 240 3.06 -16.15 -14.13
C GLN A 240 4.55 -16.43 -13.90
N ILE A 241 5.03 -16.39 -12.64
CA ILE A 241 6.37 -16.88 -12.27
C ILE A 241 6.52 -18.35 -12.63
N GLY A 242 5.56 -19.20 -12.26
CA GLY A 242 5.60 -20.63 -12.57
C GLY A 242 5.68 -20.91 -14.07
N MET A 243 4.82 -20.24 -14.86
CA MET A 243 4.83 -20.38 -16.33
C MET A 243 6.12 -19.88 -16.96
N SER A 244 6.69 -18.79 -16.43
CA SER A 244 7.94 -18.22 -16.95
C SER A 244 9.15 -19.10 -16.64
N PHE A 245 9.20 -19.73 -15.46
CA PHE A 245 10.23 -20.73 -15.17
C PHE A 245 10.10 -21.95 -16.08
N ILE A 246 8.88 -22.43 -16.35
CA ILE A 246 8.65 -23.54 -17.28
C ILE A 246 9.22 -23.23 -18.66
N ALA A 247 8.89 -22.04 -19.20
CA ALA A 247 9.33 -21.63 -20.53
C ALA A 247 10.84 -21.34 -20.58
N ALA A 248 11.34 -20.46 -19.72
CA ALA A 248 12.73 -19.99 -19.74
C ALA A 248 13.74 -21.12 -19.50
N TYR A 249 13.42 -22.02 -18.56
CA TYR A 249 14.32 -23.11 -18.21
C TYR A 249 13.97 -24.42 -18.90
N ARG A 250 13.02 -24.44 -19.85
CA ARG A 250 12.62 -25.65 -20.60
C ARG A 250 12.30 -26.81 -19.65
N MET A 251 11.43 -26.55 -18.69
CA MET A 251 10.94 -27.56 -17.76
C MET A 251 9.77 -28.32 -18.38
N CYS A 252 9.44 -29.49 -17.84
CA CYS A 252 8.18 -30.12 -18.21
C CYS A 252 7.01 -29.27 -17.68
N ALA A 253 6.04 -28.98 -18.55
CA ALA A 253 4.86 -28.18 -18.21
C ALA A 253 3.89 -28.97 -17.31
N GLY A 254 4.25 -29.08 -16.03
CA GLY A 254 3.46 -29.79 -15.01
C GLY A 254 4.18 -30.95 -14.32
N GLU A 255 5.49 -30.87 -14.10
CA GLU A 255 6.22 -31.87 -13.29
C GLU A 255 6.30 -31.51 -11.79
N ALA A 256 6.72 -32.46 -10.96
CA ALA A 256 6.76 -32.29 -9.50
C ALA A 256 7.64 -31.10 -9.04
N ALA A 257 8.69 -30.74 -9.78
CA ALA A 257 9.51 -29.57 -9.46
C ALA A 257 8.75 -28.23 -9.60
N VAL A 258 7.70 -28.17 -10.44
CA VAL A 258 6.85 -26.97 -10.57
C VAL A 258 6.08 -26.69 -9.28
N ALA A 259 5.77 -27.72 -8.49
CA ALA A 259 5.11 -27.56 -7.19
C ALA A 259 6.02 -26.84 -6.18
N ASP A 260 7.33 -27.10 -6.21
CA ASP A 260 8.30 -26.40 -5.35
C ASP A 260 8.39 -24.92 -5.72
N LEU A 261 8.41 -24.61 -7.03
CA LEU A 261 8.36 -23.22 -7.52
C LEU A 261 7.07 -22.52 -7.06
N SER A 262 5.93 -23.23 -7.14
CA SER A 262 4.64 -22.71 -6.67
C SER A 262 4.64 -22.43 -5.16
N TYR A 263 5.23 -23.33 -4.36
CA TYR A 263 5.34 -23.13 -2.92
C TYR A 263 6.29 -21.98 -2.56
N ALA A 264 7.42 -21.88 -3.26
CA ALA A 264 8.36 -20.77 -3.12
C ALA A 264 7.69 -19.42 -3.42
N ALA A 265 7.00 -19.30 -4.56
CA ALA A 265 6.39 -18.05 -5.00
C ALA A 265 5.13 -17.64 -4.18
N LYS A 266 4.42 -18.60 -3.57
CA LYS A 266 3.16 -18.32 -2.84
C LYS A 266 3.31 -18.26 -1.33
N HIS A 267 4.38 -18.82 -0.76
CA HIS A 267 4.54 -18.94 0.69
C HIS A 267 5.97 -18.70 1.17
N ALA A 268 6.95 -19.50 0.71
CA ALA A 268 8.26 -19.52 1.35
C ALA A 268 9.14 -18.30 1.02
N GLY A 269 8.97 -17.73 -0.19
CA GLY A 269 9.75 -16.57 -0.66
C GLY A 269 8.91 -15.31 -0.88
N VAL A 270 7.62 -15.31 -0.55
CA VAL A 270 6.72 -14.18 -0.81
C VAL A 270 6.71 -13.20 0.36
N ILE A 271 6.81 -11.91 0.06
CA ILE A 271 6.63 -10.81 0.99
C ILE A 271 5.42 -10.00 0.51
N GLN A 272 4.33 -10.15 1.27
CA GLN A 272 3.09 -9.44 1.04
C GLN A 272 3.13 -8.05 1.70
N MET A 273 2.46 -7.07 1.10
CA MET A 273 2.36 -5.72 1.65
C MET A 273 1.53 -5.67 2.93
N GLY A 274 0.59 -6.60 3.10
CA GLY A 274 -0.22 -6.70 4.32
C GLY A 274 -0.64 -8.13 4.65
N SER A 275 -0.72 -8.46 5.94
CA SER A 275 -1.24 -9.76 6.39
C SER A 275 -2.76 -9.82 6.34
N HIS A 276 -3.32 -11.03 6.24
CA HIS A 276 -4.76 -11.24 6.35
C HIS A 276 -5.32 -10.77 7.70
N LEU A 277 -6.61 -10.45 7.73
CA LEU A 277 -7.28 -9.90 8.91
C LEU A 277 -8.18 -10.92 9.63
N PRO A 278 -8.38 -10.76 10.95
CA PRO A 278 -9.31 -11.59 11.73
C PRO A 278 -10.76 -11.50 11.22
N ALA A 279 -11.53 -12.56 11.45
CA ALA A 279 -12.89 -12.74 10.91
C ALA A 279 -13.84 -11.55 11.07
N ARG A 280 -13.76 -10.80 12.18
CA ARG A 280 -14.62 -9.60 12.41
C ARG A 280 -14.46 -8.53 11.32
N ARG A 281 -13.27 -8.45 10.72
CA ARG A 281 -12.92 -7.52 9.64
C ARG A 281 -12.20 -8.30 8.53
N ALA A 282 -12.78 -9.45 8.17
CA ALA A 282 -12.18 -10.43 7.27
C ALA A 282 -11.76 -9.80 5.94
N ARG A 283 -10.46 -9.89 5.66
CA ARG A 283 -9.82 -9.46 4.43
C ARG A 283 -8.63 -10.37 4.17
N GLY A 284 -8.37 -10.63 2.89
CA GLY A 284 -7.17 -11.32 2.45
C GLY A 284 -5.91 -10.49 2.71
N PRO A 285 -4.75 -11.01 2.31
CA PRO A 285 -3.51 -10.23 2.30
C PRO A 285 -3.59 -8.97 1.41
N ASN A 286 -2.58 -8.10 1.52
CA ASN A 286 -2.45 -6.86 0.73
C ASN A 286 -3.64 -5.89 0.85
N GLU A 287 -4.36 -5.92 1.97
CA GLU A 287 -5.42 -4.95 2.29
C GLU A 287 -4.93 -3.95 3.36
N PRO A 288 -5.46 -2.71 3.43
CA PRO A 288 -4.83 -1.63 4.18
C PRO A 288 -4.66 -1.93 5.68
N GLY A 289 -5.63 -2.64 6.27
CA GLY A 289 -5.59 -2.98 7.69
C GLY A 289 -4.49 -3.98 8.06
N GLY A 290 -3.91 -4.68 7.09
CA GLY A 290 -2.82 -5.63 7.28
C GLY A 290 -1.41 -5.03 7.12
N ILE A 291 -1.32 -3.78 6.66
CA ILE A 291 -0.05 -3.09 6.42
C ILE A 291 0.49 -2.56 7.76
N LYS A 292 1.72 -2.93 8.11
CA LYS A 292 2.38 -2.45 9.33
C LYS A 292 2.90 -1.03 9.12
N PHE A 293 2.94 -0.23 10.18
CA PHE A 293 3.40 1.17 10.08
C PHE A 293 4.84 1.31 9.56
N GLY A 294 5.76 0.44 9.98
CA GLY A 294 7.13 0.43 9.47
C GLY A 294 7.18 0.16 7.97
N LEU A 295 6.42 -0.85 7.51
CA LEU A 295 6.34 -1.19 6.09
C LEU A 295 5.73 -0.05 5.27
N PHE A 296 4.68 0.61 5.77
CA PHE A 296 4.13 1.78 5.11
C PHE A 296 5.14 2.94 5.04
N ALA A 297 5.98 3.10 6.07
CA ALA A 297 7.05 4.09 6.04
C ALA A 297 8.12 3.78 4.99
N ASP A 298 8.45 2.50 4.79
CA ASP A 298 9.42 2.05 3.78
C ASP A 298 8.86 2.13 2.35
N ILE A 299 7.55 1.96 2.17
CA ILE A 299 6.84 2.20 0.89
C ILE A 299 7.00 3.68 0.47
N VAL A 300 6.95 4.62 1.42
CA VAL A 300 7.04 6.05 1.14
C VAL A 300 8.50 6.44 0.84
N SER A 301 8.82 6.66 -0.44
CA SER A 301 10.18 6.97 -0.92
C SER A 301 10.64 8.43 -0.69
N THR A 302 10.40 9.01 0.49
CA THR A 302 10.89 10.37 0.80
C THR A 302 12.36 10.42 1.22
N ARG A 303 12.92 9.28 1.62
CA ARG A 303 14.29 9.12 2.12
C ARG A 303 15.39 8.97 1.04
N PRO A 304 15.13 8.41 -0.16
CA PRO A 304 16.17 8.22 -1.19
C PRO A 304 16.46 9.46 -2.05
N ARG A 305 15.58 10.47 -2.08
CA ARG A 305 15.75 11.65 -2.94
C ARG A 305 16.75 12.65 -2.30
N PRO A 306 17.62 13.32 -3.07
CA PRO A 306 18.45 14.43 -2.60
C PRO A 306 17.60 15.70 -2.38
N THR A 307 16.54 15.59 -1.57
CA THR A 307 15.90 16.75 -0.96
C THR A 307 16.63 17.07 0.34
N PRO A 308 16.77 18.35 0.74
CA PRO A 308 17.53 18.72 1.94
C PRO A 308 16.95 18.02 3.17
N THR A 309 17.59 16.93 3.56
CA THR A 309 17.13 16.01 4.60
C THR A 309 17.25 16.67 5.96
N THR A 310 16.15 17.27 6.40
CA THR A 310 15.86 17.43 7.82
C THR A 310 14.91 16.31 8.22
N SER A 311 15.13 15.68 9.39
CA SER A 311 14.23 14.64 9.96
C SER A 311 12.76 15.07 10.05
N SER A 312 12.54 16.39 10.02
CA SER A 312 11.25 17.06 9.95
C SER A 312 10.60 17.07 8.56
N THR A 313 11.18 16.51 7.49
CA THR A 313 10.54 16.44 6.14
C THR A 313 10.10 15.00 5.79
N SER A 314 10.86 14.00 6.24
CA SER A 314 10.47 12.59 6.14
C SER A 314 9.27 12.26 7.04
N SER A 315 9.25 12.79 8.27
CA SER A 315 8.17 12.53 9.23
C SER A 315 6.80 13.11 8.82
N PRO A 316 6.70 14.33 8.25
CA PRO A 316 5.46 14.87 7.67
C PRO A 316 4.88 14.09 6.50
N THR A 317 5.71 13.42 5.71
CA THR A 317 5.23 12.64 4.56
C THR A 317 4.68 11.28 4.99
N THR A 318 5.13 10.77 6.14
CA THR A 318 4.66 9.53 6.76
C THR A 318 3.96 9.79 8.10
N VAL A 319 3.24 10.92 8.27
CA VAL A 319 2.60 11.24 9.56
C VAL A 319 1.58 10.19 9.92
N TRP A 320 1.98 9.33 10.84
CA TRP A 320 1.06 8.61 11.70
C TRP A 320 1.00 9.36 13.01
N THR A 321 -0.20 9.70 13.45
CA THR A 321 -0.45 10.13 14.82
C THR A 321 -0.17 8.96 15.76
N THR A 322 1.09 8.74 16.09
CA THR A 322 1.43 8.09 17.35
C THR A 322 0.97 9.02 18.47
N PRO A 323 0.18 8.55 19.46
CA PRO A 323 -0.03 9.30 20.68
C PRO A 323 1.35 9.45 21.34
N GLY A 324 1.98 10.60 21.13
CA GLY A 324 3.26 10.91 21.73
C GLY A 324 3.13 10.93 23.24
N THR A 325 3.61 9.89 23.91
CA THR A 325 4.03 9.98 25.30
C THR A 325 5.22 10.92 25.39
N SER A 326 4.95 12.22 25.44
CA SER A 326 5.92 13.21 25.94
C SER A 326 5.86 13.21 27.47
N THR A 327 6.45 12.20 28.10
CA THR A 327 6.82 12.30 29.53
C THR A 327 8.32 12.26 29.63
N ARG A 328 8.85 13.48 29.61
CA ARG A 328 10.17 13.87 30.08
C ARG A 328 10.42 13.18 31.42
N SER A 329 11.39 12.28 31.48
CA SER A 329 11.81 11.59 32.69
C SER A 329 12.44 12.60 33.67
N THR A 330 11.65 13.12 34.59
CA THR A 330 12.17 13.72 35.83
C THR A 330 11.87 12.76 36.95
N GLY A 331 12.90 12.06 37.42
CA GLY A 331 12.81 11.17 38.56
C GLY A 331 12.35 11.92 39.80
N ARG A 332 11.28 11.42 40.43
CA ARG A 332 11.01 11.56 41.86
C ARG A 332 10.04 10.47 42.29
N THR A 333 10.60 9.47 42.94
CA THR A 333 9.94 8.42 43.70
C THR A 333 9.03 9.05 44.75
N ARG A 334 7.72 8.77 44.70
CA ARG A 334 6.84 8.81 45.87
C ARG A 334 5.89 7.62 45.83
N ALA A 335 6.19 6.66 46.71
CA ALA A 335 5.30 5.57 47.06
C ALA A 335 3.99 6.13 47.64
N ARG A 336 2.86 5.60 47.18
CA ARG A 336 1.58 5.77 47.88
C ARG A 336 0.88 4.42 47.98
N ALA A 337 0.92 3.89 49.20
CA ALA A 337 0.16 2.74 49.62
C ALA A 337 -1.34 2.99 49.45
N THR A 338 -2.07 2.00 48.95
CA THR A 338 -3.52 1.91 49.15
C THR A 338 -3.87 0.53 49.67
N ARG A 339 -4.62 0.55 50.78
CA ARG A 339 -5.07 -0.57 51.60
C ARG A 339 -5.99 -1.49 50.79
N SER A 340 -5.73 -2.80 50.84
CA SER A 340 -6.73 -3.81 50.49
C SER A 340 -7.45 -4.25 51.77
N SER A 341 -8.77 -4.35 51.71
CA SER A 341 -9.59 -4.90 52.77
C SER A 341 -10.53 -5.98 52.23
N ARG A 342 -10.28 -7.21 52.68
CA ARG A 342 -11.23 -8.31 52.98
C ARG A 342 -11.67 -9.27 51.84
N PRO A 343 -12.07 -10.53 52.17
CA PRO A 343 -11.18 -11.68 52.03
C PRO A 343 -11.75 -12.86 51.20
N ARG A 344 -10.86 -13.82 50.92
CA ARG A 344 -11.12 -15.13 50.29
C ARG A 344 -12.25 -15.93 50.98
N ARG A 345 -13.09 -16.59 50.18
CA ARG A 345 -13.72 -17.87 50.51
C ARG A 345 -13.46 -18.89 49.41
N SER A 346 -13.08 -20.08 49.85
CA SER A 346 -12.75 -21.30 49.12
C SER A 346 -13.97 -22.02 48.57
N SER A 347 -13.87 -22.63 47.39
CA SER A 347 -14.39 -23.98 47.16
C SER A 347 -13.71 -24.62 45.95
N THR A 348 -13.23 -25.83 46.20
CA THR A 348 -12.75 -26.87 45.28
C THR A 348 -13.84 -27.25 44.27
N ILE A 349 -13.49 -27.67 43.04
CA ILE A 349 -14.06 -28.83 42.31
C ILE A 349 -13.49 -28.92 40.87
N SER A 350 -12.85 -30.08 40.61
CA SER A 350 -12.57 -30.84 39.37
C SER A 350 -12.37 -30.20 37.99
N GLN A 351 -11.26 -30.58 37.34
CA GLN A 351 -11.10 -30.62 35.87
C GLN A 351 -12.01 -31.67 35.22
N PRO A 352 -12.30 -31.51 33.91
CA PRO A 352 -12.26 -32.66 33.00
C PRO A 352 -11.33 -32.46 31.80
N ARG A 353 -10.86 -33.63 31.33
CA ARG A 353 -9.85 -33.90 30.32
C ARG A 353 -10.33 -33.64 28.88
N SER A 354 -9.36 -33.53 27.98
CA SER A 354 -9.44 -33.61 26.52
C SER A 354 -10.12 -34.89 26.00
N PRO A 355 -10.56 -34.87 24.72
CA PRO A 355 -10.56 -36.08 23.91
C PRO A 355 -9.77 -35.91 22.60
N SER A 356 -8.94 -36.91 22.35
CA SER A 356 -8.24 -37.23 21.11
C SER A 356 -9.12 -38.03 20.14
N THR A 357 -8.94 -37.80 18.84
CA THR A 357 -9.07 -38.74 17.68
C THR A 357 -10.12 -39.86 17.69
N LEU A 358 -11.00 -39.86 16.67
CA LEU A 358 -11.41 -41.08 15.96
C LEU A 358 -11.96 -40.77 14.55
N TRP A 359 -11.40 -41.49 13.57
CA TRP A 359 -11.85 -41.63 12.18
C TRP A 359 -13.29 -42.14 12.08
N SER A 360 -14.02 -41.72 11.03
CA SER A 360 -14.81 -42.66 10.21
C SER A 360 -15.13 -42.06 8.83
N SER A 361 -15.01 -42.93 7.83
CA SER A 361 -15.26 -42.77 6.41
C SER A 361 -16.75 -42.84 6.07
N THR A 362 -17.21 -42.01 5.13
CA THR A 362 -18.32 -42.39 4.23
C THR A 362 -18.20 -41.68 2.89
N SER A 363 -18.00 -42.50 1.86
CA SER A 363 -18.26 -42.25 0.46
C SER A 363 -19.72 -41.88 0.20
N SER A 364 -19.98 -40.91 -0.67
CA SER A 364 -21.15 -40.98 -1.55
C SER A 364 -20.87 -40.24 -2.86
N SER A 365 -21.24 -40.92 -3.93
CA SER A 365 -21.05 -40.60 -5.33
C SER A 365 -22.33 -40.06 -5.95
N ARG A 366 -22.16 -39.19 -6.98
CA ARG A 366 -23.01 -39.00 -8.18
C ARG A 366 -24.29 -38.18 -8.05
N PRO A 367 -24.87 -37.68 -9.18
CA PRO A 367 -24.48 -37.84 -10.60
C PRO A 367 -23.39 -36.90 -11.10
#